data_AF-A0A6I1IBJ1-F1
#
_entry.id   AF-A0A6I1IBJ1-F1
#
_cell.length_a   1.000
_cell.length_b   1.000
_cell.length_c   1.000
_cell.angle_alpha   90.00
_cell.angle_beta   90.00
_cell.angle_gamma   90.00
#
_symmetry.space_group_name_H-M   'P 1'
#
loop_
_entity.id
_entity.type
_entity.pdbx_description
1 polymer ?
#
loop_
_entity_poly.entity_id
_entity_poly.type
_entity_poly.pdbx_seq_one_letter_code
_entity_poly.pdbx_strand_id
1 'polypeptide(L)'
;MNFDGHADLWVTGYTDSQGRIRCSDVWLWDAPAKKYSFNQTLSAIPNLDIDIADQRIEGGIPNCGCAAQCFYKDSYAWRANTLIAIARRAQDCERYREYGLNDKNELIIVKDEIIDSGNPGQQAIENTKVFDWQRHAQTMRKSWE
;
A
#
# COMPACT_ATOMS: atom_id res chain seq x y z
N MET A 1 -10.20 -5.18 12.47
CA MET A 1 -9.17 -4.60 11.57
C MET A 1 -7.79 -5.15 11.83
N ASN A 2 -7.50 -5.57 13.07
CA ASN A 2 -6.42 -6.51 13.41
C ASN A 2 -6.86 -7.99 13.44
N PHE A 3 -8.13 -8.27 13.13
CA PHE A 3 -8.73 -9.59 13.03
C PHE A 3 -8.74 -10.39 14.35
N ASP A 4 -8.72 -9.69 15.49
CA ASP A 4 -8.73 -10.31 16.82
C ASP A 4 -10.14 -10.71 17.33
N GLY A 5 -11.17 -10.48 16.52
CA GLY A 5 -12.57 -10.76 16.86
C GLY A 5 -13.28 -9.64 17.62
N HIS A 6 -12.60 -8.51 17.88
CA HIS A 6 -13.22 -7.33 18.47
C HIS A 6 -13.64 -6.30 17.42
N ALA A 7 -14.63 -5.48 17.79
CA ALA A 7 -15.08 -4.37 16.97
C ALA A 7 -14.09 -3.20 17.10
N ASP A 8 -13.56 -2.76 15.97
CA ASP A 8 -12.70 -1.59 15.88
C ASP A 8 -13.49 -0.36 15.39
N LEU A 9 -12.93 0.83 15.59
CA LEU A 9 -13.50 2.08 15.11
C LEU A 9 -12.73 2.56 13.87
N TRP A 10 -13.45 2.83 12.80
CA TRP A 10 -12.90 3.43 11.58
C TRP A 10 -13.75 4.61 11.16
N VAL A 11 -13.14 5.78 11.21
CA VAL A 11 -13.71 7.03 10.70
C VAL A 11 -13.05 7.31 9.36
N THR A 12 -13.86 7.60 8.36
CA THR A 12 -13.37 7.80 7.00
C THR A 12 -14.06 8.96 6.31
N GLY A 13 -13.33 9.61 5.41
CA GLY A 13 -13.80 10.71 4.57
C GLY A 13 -12.97 10.78 3.30
N TYR A 14 -13.37 11.66 2.38
CA TYR A 14 -12.63 11.90 1.14
C TYR A 14 -12.00 13.29 1.15
N THR A 15 -10.83 13.43 0.54
CA THR A 15 -10.25 14.75 0.27
C THR A 15 -11.07 15.49 -0.79
N ASP A 16 -11.14 16.82 -0.68
CA ASP A 16 -11.89 17.68 -1.61
C ASP A 16 -11.17 17.90 -2.97
N SER A 17 -10.03 17.26 -3.20
CA SER A 17 -9.20 17.42 -4.41
C SER A 17 -9.59 16.51 -5.58
N GLN A 18 -9.13 16.86 -6.79
CA GLN A 18 -9.21 15.94 -7.93
C GLN A 18 -8.36 14.70 -7.64
N GLY A 19 -8.98 13.51 -7.78
CA GLY A 19 -8.38 12.24 -7.36
C GLY A 19 -8.83 11.72 -5.98
N ARG A 20 -9.76 12.42 -5.30
CA ARG A 20 -10.48 12.05 -4.06
C ARG A 20 -9.94 10.80 -3.35
N ILE A 21 -8.88 11.01 -2.57
CA ILE A 21 -8.29 9.96 -1.76
C ILE A 21 -9.17 9.79 -0.52
N ARG A 22 -9.54 8.55 -0.21
CA ARG A 22 -10.16 8.21 1.07
C ARG A 22 -9.11 8.27 2.17
N CYS A 23 -9.32 9.16 3.13
CA CYS A 23 -8.56 9.23 4.37
C CYS A 23 -9.22 8.38 5.45
N SER A 24 -8.42 7.88 6.37
CA SER A 24 -8.87 6.99 7.43
C SER A 24 -8.24 7.40 8.74
N ASP A 25 -9.05 7.53 9.79
CA ASP A 25 -8.58 7.44 11.15
C ASP A 25 -9.09 6.12 11.73
N VAL A 26 -8.17 5.30 12.22
CA VAL A 26 -8.46 3.96 12.73
C VAL A 26 -8.06 3.86 14.18
N TRP A 27 -8.96 3.33 15.01
CA TRP A 27 -8.69 2.97 16.38
C TRP A 27 -8.99 1.49 16.59
N LEU A 28 -8.00 0.76 17.10
CA LEU A 28 -8.15 -0.64 17.42
C LEU A 28 -8.64 -0.80 18.86
N TRP A 29 -9.49 -1.79 19.10
CA TRP A 29 -9.89 -2.18 20.44
C TRP A 29 -8.74 -2.89 21.16
N ASP A 30 -8.24 -2.29 22.23
CA ASP A 30 -7.27 -2.92 23.13
C ASP A 30 -8.05 -3.68 24.22
N ALA A 31 -8.20 -5.00 24.05
CA ALA A 31 -8.97 -5.82 24.98
C ALA A 31 -8.40 -5.83 26.41
N PRO A 32 -7.07 -5.97 26.63
CA PRO A 32 -6.47 -5.81 27.96
C PRO A 32 -6.76 -4.45 28.61
N ALA A 33 -6.61 -3.35 27.87
CA ALA A 33 -6.79 -2.00 28.41
C ALA A 33 -8.25 -1.51 28.37
N LYS A 34 -9.16 -2.26 27.74
CA LYS A 34 -10.59 -1.95 27.55
C LYS A 34 -10.84 -0.57 26.97
N LYS A 35 -10.05 -0.18 25.97
CA LYS A 35 -10.15 1.14 25.33
C LYS A 35 -9.81 1.06 23.85
N TYR A 36 -10.22 2.09 23.12
CA TYR A 36 -9.75 2.31 21.76
C TYR A 36 -8.39 2.99 21.76
N SER A 37 -7.46 2.44 20.98
CA SER A 37 -6.11 2.98 20.78
C SER A 37 -5.93 3.37 19.32
N PHE A 38 -5.55 4.62 19.07
CA PHE A 38 -5.32 5.12 17.72
C PHE A 38 -4.19 4.33 17.04
N ASN A 39 -4.45 3.85 15.82
CA ASN A 39 -3.47 3.13 15.03
C ASN A 39 -2.94 4.03 13.91
N GLN A 40 -1.78 4.62 14.16
CA GLN A 40 -1.14 5.53 13.22
C GLN A 40 -0.81 4.86 11.87
N THR A 41 -0.37 3.61 11.89
CA THR A 41 0.05 2.90 10.67
C THR A 41 -1.11 2.61 9.73
N LEU A 42 -2.23 2.07 10.24
CA LEU A 42 -3.44 1.85 9.46
C LEU A 42 -4.02 3.17 8.94
N SER A 43 -4.08 4.19 9.81
CA SER A 43 -4.63 5.50 9.45
C SER A 43 -3.84 6.20 8.34
N ALA A 44 -2.53 5.92 8.23
CA ALA A 44 -1.67 6.48 7.20
C ALA A 44 -1.87 5.84 5.81
N ILE A 45 -2.62 4.74 5.68
CA ILE A 45 -2.81 4.03 4.42
C ILE A 45 -3.87 4.78 3.57
N PRO A 46 -3.48 5.35 2.41
CA PRO A 46 -4.44 6.02 1.52
C PRO A 46 -5.41 5.00 0.95
N ASN A 47 -6.69 5.35 0.82
CA ASN A 47 -7.72 4.43 0.33
C ASN A 47 -7.72 3.07 1.04
N LEU A 48 -7.36 3.05 2.33
CA LEU A 48 -7.35 1.85 3.18
C LEU A 48 -8.59 1.02 2.94
N ASP A 49 -8.42 -0.21 2.48
CA ASP A 49 -9.47 -1.17 2.21
C ASP A 49 -9.25 -2.40 3.07
N ILE A 50 -10.32 -2.87 3.73
CA ILE A 50 -10.25 -3.98 4.67
C ILE A 50 -11.31 -4.99 4.29
N ASP A 51 -10.85 -6.17 3.90
CA ASP A 51 -11.69 -7.34 3.67
C ASP A 51 -11.63 -8.23 4.90
N ILE A 52 -12.77 -8.32 5.61
CA ILE A 52 -12.86 -9.14 6.83
C ILE A 52 -12.89 -10.63 6.51
N ALA A 53 -13.47 -11.03 5.37
CA ALA A 53 -13.60 -12.44 5.01
C ALA A 53 -12.24 -13.03 4.63
N ASP A 54 -11.47 -12.27 3.83
CA ASP A 54 -10.15 -12.69 3.36
C ASP A 54 -9.02 -12.29 4.32
N GLN A 55 -9.34 -11.63 5.45
CA GLN A 55 -8.37 -11.00 6.34
C GLN A 55 -7.33 -10.13 5.59
N ARG A 56 -7.79 -9.46 4.53
CA ARG A 56 -6.94 -8.73 3.61
C ARG A 56 -7.00 -7.24 3.93
N ILE A 57 -5.83 -6.62 4.00
CA ILE A 57 -5.68 -5.17 4.19
C ILE A 57 -4.93 -4.63 2.99
N GLU A 58 -5.51 -3.67 2.29
CA GLU A 58 -4.90 -3.05 1.12
C GLU A 58 -5.04 -1.54 1.17
N GLY A 59 -4.31 -0.86 0.31
CA GLY A 59 -4.50 0.56 0.09
C GLY A 59 -3.47 1.11 -0.88
N GLY A 60 -3.53 2.40 -1.13
CA GLY A 60 -2.62 3.11 -2.02
C GLY A 60 -3.34 4.16 -2.84
N ILE A 61 -2.70 4.61 -3.91
CA ILE A 61 -3.24 5.64 -4.79
C ILE A 61 -3.70 4.96 -6.08
N PRO A 62 -5.02 4.95 -6.37
CA PRO A 62 -5.55 4.40 -7.60
C PRO A 62 -5.14 5.26 -8.80
N ASN A 63 -5.20 4.66 -9.98
CA ASN A 63 -4.95 5.37 -11.23
C ASN A 63 -6.00 6.48 -11.42
N CYS A 64 -5.61 7.74 -11.24
CA CYS A 64 -6.47 8.90 -11.45
C CYS A 64 -6.40 9.30 -12.92
N GLY A 65 -7.39 8.87 -13.71
CA GLY A 65 -7.40 8.85 -15.19
C GLY A 65 -7.03 10.12 -15.98
N CYS A 66 -6.68 11.24 -15.34
CA CYS A 66 -6.05 12.40 -15.98
C CYS A 66 -4.55 12.20 -16.26
N ALA A 67 -3.89 11.30 -15.53
CA ALA A 67 -2.49 10.93 -15.73
C ALA A 67 -2.39 9.41 -15.64
N ALA A 68 -2.94 8.71 -16.63
CA ALA A 68 -3.23 7.27 -16.71
C ALA A 68 -2.08 6.29 -16.38
N GLN A 69 -0.96 6.78 -15.87
CA GLN A 69 0.32 6.10 -15.82
C GLN A 69 0.86 5.90 -14.39
N CYS A 70 0.41 6.65 -13.38
CA CYS A 70 0.98 6.55 -12.03
C CYS A 70 -0.02 6.01 -11.00
N PHE A 71 0.26 4.84 -10.41
CA PHE A 71 -0.51 4.30 -9.29
C PHE A 71 0.39 3.47 -8.37
N TYR A 72 -0.08 3.24 -7.15
CA TYR A 72 0.42 2.10 -6.38
C TYR A 72 -0.68 1.50 -5.51
N LYS A 73 -0.56 0.21 -5.28
CA LYS A 73 -1.40 -0.55 -4.36
C LYS A 73 -0.52 -1.46 -3.51
N ASP A 74 -0.62 -1.29 -2.21
CA ASP A 74 0.03 -2.11 -1.20
C ASP A 74 -0.97 -3.11 -0.64
N SER A 75 -0.45 -4.29 -0.28
CA SER A 75 -1.13 -5.26 0.57
C SER A 75 -0.36 -5.37 1.88
N TYR A 76 -1.08 -5.49 2.99
CA TYR A 76 -0.53 -5.53 4.34
C TYR A 76 -1.00 -6.77 5.08
N ALA A 77 -0.22 -7.19 6.07
CA ALA A 77 -0.59 -8.24 7.01
C ALA A 77 -0.13 -7.90 8.43
N TRP A 78 -0.84 -8.45 9.40
CA TRP A 78 -0.44 -8.40 10.81
C TRP A 78 0.57 -9.50 11.11
N ARG A 79 1.70 -9.13 11.72
CA ARG A 79 2.71 -10.06 12.21
C ARG A 79 3.17 -9.64 13.59
N ALA A 80 3.00 -10.51 14.58
CA ALA A 80 3.35 -10.21 15.98
C ALA A 80 2.84 -8.83 16.43
N ASN A 81 1.57 -8.53 16.14
CA ASN A 81 0.90 -7.26 16.44
C ASN A 81 1.48 -6.01 15.73
N THR A 82 2.30 -6.21 14.69
CA THR A 82 2.83 -5.14 13.84
C THR A 82 2.25 -5.29 12.43
N LEU A 83 1.70 -4.22 11.89
CA LEU A 83 1.25 -4.19 10.49
C LEU A 83 2.46 -4.00 9.57
N ILE A 84 2.66 -4.92 8.64
CA ILE A 84 3.75 -4.87 7.66
C ILE A 84 3.19 -4.88 6.24
N ALA A 85 3.85 -4.17 5.32
CA ALA A 85 3.57 -4.33 3.89
C ALA A 85 4.15 -5.66 3.40
N ILE A 86 3.35 -6.44 2.68
CA ILE A 86 3.70 -7.78 2.20
C ILE A 86 3.77 -7.87 0.67
N ALA A 87 3.13 -6.94 -0.02
CA ALA A 87 3.22 -6.81 -1.46
C ALA A 87 2.98 -5.36 -1.87
N ARG A 88 3.51 -4.98 -3.03
CA ARG A 88 3.19 -3.73 -3.71
C ARG A 88 3.07 -3.98 -5.20
N ARG A 89 2.10 -3.33 -5.84
CA ARG A 89 2.06 -3.12 -7.28
C ARG A 89 2.15 -1.63 -7.52
N ALA A 90 3.10 -1.19 -8.33
CA ALA A 90 3.29 0.21 -8.63
C ALA A 90 3.51 0.40 -10.12
N GLN A 91 2.99 1.50 -10.63
CA GLN A 91 3.25 1.95 -11.99
C GLN A 91 3.63 3.42 -11.93
N ASP A 92 4.66 3.79 -12.69
CA ASP A 92 5.00 5.16 -13.02
C ASP A 92 4.86 5.38 -14.55
N CYS A 93 5.22 6.55 -15.05
CA CYS A 93 5.10 6.88 -16.48
C CYS A 93 5.84 5.92 -17.42
N GLU A 94 6.83 5.18 -16.92
CA GLU A 94 7.77 4.42 -17.73
C GLU A 94 7.81 2.95 -17.34
N ARG A 95 7.35 2.58 -16.15
CA ARG A 95 7.57 1.24 -15.60
C ARG A 95 6.44 0.74 -14.73
N TYR A 96 6.21 -0.57 -14.84
CA TYR A 96 5.38 -1.34 -13.93
C TYR A 96 6.27 -2.23 -13.05
N ARG A 97 6.03 -2.24 -11.75
CA ARG A 97 6.78 -3.04 -10.78
C ARG A 97 5.85 -3.77 -9.82
N GLU A 98 6.17 -5.03 -9.56
CA GLU A 98 5.58 -5.80 -8.47
C GLU A 98 6.65 -6.13 -7.43
N TYR A 99 6.26 -6.07 -6.16
CA TYR A 99 7.08 -6.37 -5.02
C TYR A 99 6.40 -7.44 -4.17
N GLY A 100 7.20 -8.37 -3.64
CA GLY A 100 6.75 -9.42 -2.73
C GLY A 100 7.81 -9.69 -1.66
N LEU A 101 7.43 -10.40 -0.60
CA LEU A 101 8.38 -10.80 0.44
C LEU A 101 9.30 -11.92 -0.04
N ASN A 102 10.59 -11.81 0.27
CA ASN A 102 11.54 -12.91 0.19
C ASN A 102 11.52 -13.78 1.47
N ASP A 103 12.36 -14.82 1.52
CA ASP A 103 12.48 -15.72 2.68
C ASP A 103 12.92 -15.03 3.98
N LYS A 104 13.49 -13.83 3.89
CA LYS A 104 13.89 -12.99 5.03
C LYS A 104 12.83 -11.96 5.43
N ASN A 105 11.67 -11.98 4.77
CA ASN A 105 10.59 -11.00 4.93
C ASN A 105 10.98 -9.57 4.54
N GLU A 106 11.84 -9.46 3.54
CA GLU A 106 12.19 -8.20 2.90
C GLU A 106 11.36 -8.07 1.62
N LEU A 107 10.76 -6.89 1.38
CA LEU A 107 10.10 -6.58 0.12
C LEU A 107 11.16 -6.48 -0.99
N ILE A 108 11.12 -7.40 -1.95
CA ILE A 108 11.97 -7.44 -3.13
C ILE A 108 11.14 -7.22 -4.39
N ILE A 109 11.77 -6.74 -5.47
CA ILE A 109 11.13 -6.68 -6.78
C ILE A 109 10.98 -8.11 -7.30
N VAL A 110 9.74 -8.51 -7.58
CA VAL A 110 9.43 -9.79 -8.22
C VAL A 110 9.14 -9.62 -9.71
N LYS A 111 8.81 -8.39 -10.14
CA LYS A 111 8.55 -8.05 -11.54
C LYS A 111 8.93 -6.59 -11.82
N ASP A 112 9.64 -6.34 -12.90
CA ASP A 112 10.01 -4.99 -13.40
C ASP A 112 9.84 -4.98 -14.93
N GLU A 113 8.86 -4.24 -15.41
CA GLU A 113 8.51 -4.10 -16.82
C GLU A 113 8.62 -2.63 -17.23
N ILE A 114 9.24 -2.37 -18.38
CA ILE A 114 9.24 -1.04 -19.01
C ILE A 114 7.98 -0.93 -19.87
N ILE A 115 7.23 0.14 -19.67
CA ILE A 115 6.04 0.49 -20.42
C ILE A 115 6.51 1.32 -21.64
N ASP A 116 7.13 0.65 -22.60
CA ASP A 116 7.48 1.25 -23.88
C ASP A 116 6.24 1.25 -24.79
N SER A 117 5.60 2.41 -24.95
CA SER A 117 4.44 2.58 -25.84
C SER A 117 4.72 2.29 -27.33
N GLY A 118 5.97 2.02 -27.72
CA GLY A 118 6.38 1.79 -29.10
C GLY A 118 6.91 0.39 -29.45
N ASN A 119 7.08 -0.54 -28.51
CA ASN A 119 7.76 -1.81 -28.82
C ASN A 119 7.26 -3.02 -28.00
N PRO A 120 6.43 -3.93 -28.57
CA PRO A 120 5.76 -5.02 -27.84
C PRO A 120 6.68 -6.20 -27.44
N GLY A 121 8.00 -6.05 -27.51
CA GLY A 121 8.97 -7.14 -27.36
C GLY A 121 9.75 -7.20 -26.05
N GLN A 122 9.46 -6.37 -25.04
CA GLN A 122 10.28 -6.30 -23.83
C GLN A 122 9.89 -7.33 -22.77
N GLN A 123 10.85 -8.20 -22.44
CA GLN A 123 10.76 -9.24 -21.43
C GLN A 123 10.83 -8.65 -20.01
N ALA A 124 9.99 -9.17 -19.10
CA ALA A 124 10.08 -8.89 -17.67
C ALA A 124 11.48 -9.24 -17.16
N ILE A 125 12.14 -8.28 -16.51
CA ILE A 125 13.45 -8.50 -15.90
C ILE A 125 13.21 -8.88 -14.44
N GLU A 126 13.49 -10.13 -14.07
CA GLU A 126 13.54 -10.55 -12.66
C GLU A 126 14.74 -9.88 -11.97
N ASN A 127 14.48 -8.91 -11.09
CA ASN A 127 15.49 -8.15 -10.37
C ASN A 127 15.48 -8.51 -8.88
N THR A 128 16.38 -9.39 -8.43
CA THR A 128 16.51 -9.86 -7.03
C THR A 128 17.16 -8.84 -6.07
N LYS A 129 17.09 -7.54 -6.35
CA LYS A 129 17.68 -6.50 -5.47
C LYS A 129 16.74 -6.12 -4.33
N VAL A 130 17.24 -6.19 -3.10
CA VAL A 130 16.58 -5.69 -1.88
C VAL A 130 16.59 -4.16 -1.90
N PHE A 131 15.43 -3.53 -1.66
CA PHE A 131 15.26 -2.07 -1.75
C PHE A 131 14.61 -1.49 -0.49
N ASP A 132 15.15 -0.38 0.03
CA ASP A 132 14.51 0.38 1.12
C ASP A 132 13.35 1.22 0.56
N TRP A 133 12.15 0.64 0.64
CA TRP A 133 10.96 1.19 0.00
C TRP A 133 10.34 2.36 0.77
N GLN A 134 10.52 2.47 2.09
CA GLN A 134 9.98 3.62 2.86
C GLN A 134 10.63 4.91 2.37
N ARG A 135 11.93 4.86 2.11
CA ARG A 135 12.68 5.94 1.49
C ARG A 135 12.30 6.16 0.02
N HIS A 136 12.02 5.09 -0.73
CA HIS A 136 11.59 5.19 -2.14
C HIS A 136 10.19 5.79 -2.31
N ALA A 137 9.25 5.47 -1.41
CA ALA A 137 7.90 6.03 -1.40
C ALA A 137 7.90 7.54 -1.11
N GLN A 138 8.84 8.00 -0.29
CA GLN A 138 9.06 9.44 -0.06
C GLN A 138 9.56 10.15 -1.34
N THR A 139 10.42 9.51 -2.15
CA THR A 139 10.91 10.10 -3.41
C THR A 139 9.88 10.09 -4.55
N MET A 140 8.84 9.24 -4.47
CA MET A 140 7.72 9.29 -5.43
C MET A 140 6.68 10.36 -5.09
N ARG A 141 6.72 10.93 -3.88
CA ARG A 141 6.05 12.21 -3.62
C ARG A 141 6.93 13.31 -4.23
N LYS A 142 6.38 14.06 -5.19
CA LYS A 142 7.05 15.27 -5.70
C LYS A 142 7.45 16.15 -4.51
N SER A 143 8.68 16.67 -4.49
CA SER A 143 9.21 17.51 -3.40
C SER A 143 8.61 18.92 -3.31
N TRP A 144 7.45 19.15 -3.93
CA TRP A 144 6.82 20.48 -4.01
C TRP A 144 5.32 20.35 -3.68
N GLU A 145 5.04 20.05 -2.42
CA GLU A 145 3.86 20.47 -1.66
C GLU A 145 4.32 20.89 -0.26
#